data_AF-A0A410FWG6-F1
#
_entry.id   AF-A0A410FWG6-F1
#
_cell.length_a   1.000
_cell.length_b   1.000
_cell.length_c   1.000
_cell.angle_alpha   90.00
_cell.angle_beta   90.00
_cell.angle_gamma   90.00
#
_symmetry.space_group_name_H-M   'P 1'
#
loop_
_entity.id
_entity.type
_entity.pdbx_description
1 polymer ?
#
loop_
_entity_poly.entity_id
_entity_poly.type
_entity_poly.pdbx_seq_one_letter_code
_entity_poly.pdbx_strand_id
1 'polypeptide(L)'
;MRRTVCVVCGLVVLSMWAMTPGLADAGIGGMFVDVPTTHPAYSAVRDLVQRGVIVIGAGGEFSGNAPLLRYDAAQWLSRAIKNVEGTRTGTDYGPQVASLETRVSALDATMARELQAIRVQLAQVSQTANAEIAQKAQTAFVLGVTGVVLALAAVALALWF
;
A
#
# COMPACT_ATOMS: atom_id res chain seq x y z
N MET A 1 4.27 -82.53 25.91
CA MET A 1 3.37 -81.59 25.20
C MET A 1 2.94 -80.38 26.06
N ARG A 2 2.72 -80.50 27.37
CA ARG A 2 2.29 -79.36 28.22
C ARG A 2 3.38 -78.30 28.50
N ARG A 3 4.65 -78.69 28.58
CA ARG A 3 5.78 -77.77 28.85
C ARG A 3 6.20 -76.92 27.63
N THR A 4 6.08 -77.49 26.42
CA THR A 4 6.36 -76.77 25.17
C THR A 4 5.28 -75.75 24.83
N VAL A 5 4.01 -76.02 25.19
CA VAL A 5 2.90 -75.06 25.02
C VAL A 5 3.06 -73.84 25.93
N CYS A 6 3.51 -74.00 27.19
CA CYS A 6 3.74 -72.87 28.09
C CYS A 6 4.91 -71.97 27.66
N VAL A 7 5.99 -72.54 27.08
CA VAL A 7 7.14 -71.76 26.59
C VAL A 7 6.78 -70.99 25.32
N VAL A 8 5.97 -71.56 24.43
CA VAL A 8 5.47 -70.88 23.24
C VAL A 8 4.47 -69.78 23.59
N CYS A 9 3.54 -70.01 24.53
CA CYS A 9 2.64 -68.95 25.00
C CYS A 9 3.39 -67.82 25.72
N GLY A 10 4.43 -68.13 26.50
CA GLY A 10 5.28 -67.12 27.15
C GLY A 10 6.06 -66.24 26.15
N LEU A 11 6.59 -66.86 25.09
CA LEU A 11 7.30 -66.13 24.01
C LEU A 11 6.36 -65.26 23.16
N VAL A 12 5.13 -65.70 22.92
CA VAL A 12 4.11 -64.93 22.17
C VAL A 12 3.60 -63.72 22.96
N VAL A 13 3.44 -63.84 24.28
CA VAL A 13 3.04 -62.70 25.13
C VAL A 13 4.17 -61.67 25.26
N LEU A 14 5.44 -62.12 25.27
CA LEU A 14 6.59 -61.21 25.28
C LEU A 14 6.74 -60.44 23.96
N SER A 15 6.36 -61.04 22.83
CA SER A 15 6.42 -60.41 21.51
C SER A 15 5.20 -59.53 21.18
N MET A 16 4.07 -59.70 21.87
CA MET A 16 2.93 -58.77 21.80
C MET A 16 3.13 -57.47 22.59
N TRP A 17 4.15 -57.36 23.45
CA TRP A 17 4.55 -56.10 24.10
C TRP A 17 5.62 -55.32 23.32
N ALA A 18 6.29 -55.95 22.35
CA ALA A 18 7.34 -55.32 21.55
C ALA A 18 6.82 -54.63 20.27
N MET A 19 5.51 -54.71 20.01
CA MET A 19 4.88 -54.19 18.79
C MET A 19 3.70 -53.28 19.13
N THR A 20 3.93 -52.27 19.97
CA THR A 20 3.07 -51.08 20.06
C THR A 20 3.74 -49.96 19.26
N PRO A 21 3.55 -49.86 17.93
CA PRO A 21 3.92 -48.65 17.22
C PRO A 21 2.96 -47.55 17.67
N GLY A 22 3.50 -46.50 18.28
CA GLY A 22 2.76 -45.27 18.52
C GLY A 22 1.92 -45.24 19.80
N LEU A 23 2.58 -45.27 20.95
CA LEU A 23 2.22 -44.30 21.99
C LEU A 23 2.81 -42.96 21.55
N ALA A 24 2.05 -42.27 20.69
CA ALA A 24 2.18 -40.84 20.53
C ALA A 24 1.88 -40.24 21.89
N ASP A 25 2.93 -39.84 22.59
CA ASP A 25 2.88 -38.89 23.70
C ASP A 25 2.22 -37.62 23.17
N ALA A 26 0.90 -37.53 23.34
CA ALA A 26 0.12 -36.34 23.09
C ALA A 26 0.39 -35.37 24.25
N GLY A 27 1.50 -34.64 24.13
CA GLY A 27 1.91 -33.53 24.99
C GLY A 27 2.98 -33.98 25.98
N ILE A 28 4.26 -33.93 25.60
CA ILE A 28 5.18 -32.79 25.81
C ILE A 28 6.26 -32.76 24.70
N GLY A 29 5.87 -32.69 23.42
CA GLY A 29 6.81 -32.55 22.30
C GLY A 29 7.06 -31.08 21.92
N GLY A 30 7.96 -30.40 22.63
CA GLY A 30 8.46 -29.09 22.18
C GLY A 30 9.26 -29.22 20.89
N MET A 31 9.28 -28.18 20.04
CA MET A 31 10.13 -28.19 18.82
C MET A 31 11.64 -28.17 19.10
N PHE A 32 12.00 -28.00 20.37
CA PHE A 32 13.37 -27.97 20.87
C PHE A 32 13.48 -29.00 21.98
N VAL A 33 14.58 -29.74 22.00
CA VAL A 33 14.84 -30.79 23.00
C VAL A 33 15.17 -30.20 24.38
N ASP A 34 15.79 -29.02 24.40
CA ASP A 34 16.31 -28.34 25.60
C ASP A 34 15.49 -27.14 26.06
N VAL A 35 14.48 -26.72 25.29
CA VAL A 35 13.63 -25.57 25.64
C VAL A 35 12.20 -26.03 25.89
N PRO A 36 11.80 -26.19 27.17
CA PRO A 36 10.42 -26.50 27.52
C PRO A 36 9.44 -25.44 27.02
N THR A 37 8.22 -25.84 26.70
CA THR A 37 7.14 -24.94 26.26
C THR A 37 6.75 -23.87 27.28
N THR A 38 7.05 -24.11 28.56
CA THR A 38 6.82 -23.19 29.68
C THR A 38 7.94 -22.16 29.87
N HIS A 39 9.05 -22.29 29.16
CA HIS A 39 10.19 -21.37 29.28
C HIS A 39 9.83 -19.99 28.68
N PRO A 40 10.17 -18.87 29.33
CA PRO A 40 9.80 -17.53 28.85
C PRO A 40 10.34 -17.20 27.46
N ALA A 41 11.48 -17.78 27.07
CA ALA A 41 12.06 -17.57 25.74
C ALA A 41 11.49 -18.50 24.65
N TYR A 42 10.68 -19.51 25.00
CA TYR A 42 10.23 -20.54 24.05
C TYR A 42 9.52 -19.95 22.84
N SER A 43 8.60 -19.00 23.07
CA SER A 43 7.84 -18.33 22.00
C SER A 43 8.77 -17.54 21.06
N ALA A 44 9.70 -16.78 21.60
CA ALA A 44 10.65 -15.98 20.82
C ALA A 44 11.56 -16.88 19.98
N VAL A 45 12.12 -17.94 20.57
CA VAL A 45 13.01 -18.87 19.87
C VAL A 45 12.26 -19.60 18.75
N ARG A 46 11.05 -20.09 19.02
CA ARG A 46 10.17 -20.67 17.98
C ARG A 46 10.00 -19.73 16.81
N ASP A 47 9.58 -18.50 17.07
CA ASP A 47 9.21 -17.57 16.02
C ASP A 47 10.44 -17.18 15.17
N LEU A 48 11.61 -17.06 15.80
CA LEU A 48 12.88 -16.79 15.11
C LEU A 48 13.36 -17.97 14.27
N VAL A 49 13.14 -19.20 14.73
CA VAL A 49 13.47 -20.42 13.96
C VAL A 49 12.53 -20.59 12.78
N GLN A 50 11.22 -20.37 12.97
CA GLN A 50 10.23 -20.41 11.88
C GLN A 50 10.52 -19.37 10.79
N ARG A 51 11.01 -18.19 11.17
CA ARG A 51 11.43 -17.13 10.22
C ARG A 51 12.80 -17.39 9.57
N GLY A 52 13.48 -18.47 9.94
CA GLY A 52 14.82 -18.81 9.46
C GLY A 52 15.92 -17.87 9.95
N VAL A 53 15.66 -17.08 10.99
CA VAL A 53 16.64 -16.16 11.59
C VAL A 53 17.66 -16.96 12.38
N ILE A 54 17.18 -17.86 13.24
CA ILE A 54 17.99 -18.81 13.99
C ILE A 54 17.90 -20.17 13.30
N VAL A 55 19.04 -20.85 13.17
CA VAL A 55 19.10 -22.21 12.63
C VAL A 55 19.60 -23.12 13.73
N ILE A 56 18.77 -24.09 14.10
CA ILE A 56 19.13 -25.15 15.04
C ILE A 56 19.88 -26.26 14.29
N GLY A 57 20.86 -26.87 14.97
CA GLY A 57 21.58 -28.02 14.43
C GLY A 57 20.70 -29.26 14.34
N ALA A 58 21.19 -30.31 13.66
CA ALA A 58 20.46 -31.58 13.47
C ALA A 58 20.07 -32.28 14.79
N GLY A 59 20.68 -31.91 15.91
CA GLY A 59 20.35 -32.42 17.24
C GLY A 59 19.05 -31.86 17.84
N GLY A 60 18.40 -30.89 17.20
CA GLY A 60 17.12 -30.33 17.69
C GLY A 60 17.25 -29.50 18.98
N GLU A 61 18.48 -29.16 19.37
CA GLU A 61 18.80 -28.36 20.54
C GLU A 61 19.00 -26.88 20.16
N PHE A 62 18.49 -25.96 20.99
CA PHE A 62 18.76 -24.53 20.90
C PHE A 62 20.03 -24.11 21.65
N SER A 63 20.36 -24.81 22.74
CA SER A 63 21.50 -24.58 23.63
C SER A 63 21.52 -23.18 24.24
N GLY A 64 20.40 -22.76 24.84
CA GLY A 64 20.22 -21.40 25.36
C GLY A 64 21.21 -20.95 26.46
N ASN A 65 21.85 -21.91 27.14
CA ASN A 65 22.84 -21.63 28.18
C ASN A 65 24.28 -21.52 27.65
N ALA A 66 24.52 -21.82 26.36
CA ALA A 66 25.83 -21.73 25.76
C ALA A 66 26.24 -20.27 25.48
N PRO A 67 27.54 -19.94 25.54
CA PRO A 67 28.00 -18.60 25.19
C PRO A 67 27.78 -18.31 23.70
N LEU A 68 27.19 -17.15 23.40
CA LEU A 68 26.95 -16.72 22.02
C LEU A 68 28.22 -16.13 21.38
N LEU A 69 28.66 -16.70 20.26
CA LEU A 69 29.76 -16.14 19.47
C LEU A 69 29.30 -14.89 18.72
N ARG A 70 30.17 -13.87 18.66
CA ARG A 70 29.89 -12.63 17.91
C ARG A 70 29.66 -12.88 16.42
N TYR A 71 30.33 -13.88 15.84
CA TYR A 71 30.13 -14.29 14.45
C TYR A 71 28.73 -14.85 14.22
N ASP A 72 28.23 -15.67 15.15
CA ASP A 72 26.87 -16.24 15.05
C ASP A 72 25.81 -15.16 15.28
N ALA A 73 26.04 -14.27 16.26
CA ALA A 73 25.19 -13.11 16.49
C ALA A 73 25.09 -12.21 15.23
N ALA A 74 26.21 -11.96 14.54
CA ALA A 74 26.23 -11.17 13.31
C ALA A 74 25.45 -11.85 12.18
N GLN A 75 25.55 -13.18 12.05
CA GLN A 75 24.78 -13.94 11.06
C GLN A 75 23.27 -13.90 11.35
N TRP A 76 22.87 -14.11 12.62
CA TRP A 76 21.46 -14.03 13.02
C TRP A 76 20.91 -12.62 12.80
N LEU A 77 21.66 -11.58 13.16
CA LEU A 77 21.27 -10.19 12.94
C LEU A 77 21.14 -9.88 11.44
N SER A 78 22.07 -10.34 10.60
CA SER A 78 21.97 -10.18 9.15
C SER A 78 20.71 -10.85 8.58
N ARG A 79 20.38 -12.06 9.03
CA ARG A 79 19.15 -12.76 8.63
C ARG A 79 17.90 -12.06 9.14
N ALA A 80 17.91 -11.54 10.36
CA ALA A 80 16.80 -10.78 10.93
C ALA A 80 16.53 -9.51 10.09
N ILE A 81 17.57 -8.74 9.79
CA ILE A 81 17.48 -7.55 8.94
C ILE A 81 16.94 -7.93 7.57
N LYS A 82 17.48 -8.97 6.92
CA LYS A 82 16.97 -9.47 5.63
C LYS A 82 15.54 -9.99 5.68
N ASN A 83 15.07 -10.54 6.80
CA ASN A 83 13.68 -10.97 6.95
C ASN A 83 12.74 -9.77 7.02
N VAL A 84 13.12 -8.73 7.76
CA VAL A 84 12.38 -7.47 7.86
C VAL A 84 12.46 -6.69 6.55
N GLU A 85 13.62 -6.64 5.91
CA GLU A 85 13.84 -6.05 4.59
C GLU A 85 13.18 -6.85 3.49
N GLY A 86 13.13 -8.18 3.55
CA GLY A 86 12.36 -9.05 2.67
C GLY A 86 10.87 -8.71 2.73
N THR A 87 10.39 -8.49 3.95
CA THR A 87 9.04 -7.98 4.20
C THR A 87 8.86 -6.55 3.66
N ARG A 88 9.90 -5.70 3.69
CA ARG A 88 9.89 -4.34 3.10
C ARG A 88 10.20 -4.26 1.59
N THR A 89 10.88 -5.23 1.01
CA THR A 89 11.09 -5.35 -0.44
C THR A 89 9.82 -5.89 -1.09
N GLY A 90 8.93 -6.51 -0.30
CA GLY A 90 7.51 -6.67 -0.59
C GLY A 90 6.66 -5.39 -0.51
N THR A 91 7.19 -4.26 0.01
CA THR A 91 6.65 -2.94 -0.34
C THR A 91 7.16 -2.62 -1.74
N ASP A 92 6.50 -3.21 -2.73
CA ASP A 92 6.71 -2.89 -4.13
C ASP A 92 6.38 -1.39 -4.30
N TYR A 93 7.43 -0.57 -4.39
CA TYR A 93 7.30 0.85 -4.68
C TYR A 93 6.96 1.06 -6.16
N GLY A 94 7.09 0.03 -7.02
CA GLY A 94 6.74 0.09 -8.44
C GLY A 94 5.29 0.54 -8.69
N PRO A 95 4.27 -0.10 -8.08
CA PRO A 95 2.88 0.33 -8.16
C PRO A 95 2.65 1.76 -7.68
N GLN A 96 3.36 2.18 -6.63
CA GLN A 96 3.22 3.53 -6.07
C GLN A 96 3.81 4.57 -7.03
N VAL A 97 4.99 4.30 -7.60
CA VAL A 97 5.63 5.15 -8.61
C VAL A 97 4.80 5.22 -9.88
N ALA A 98 4.28 4.08 -10.37
CA ALA A 98 3.38 4.05 -11.53
C ALA A 98 2.09 4.84 -11.29
N SER A 99 1.54 4.78 -10.06
CA SER A 99 0.38 5.59 -9.68
C SER A 99 0.70 7.08 -9.61
N LEU A 100 1.92 7.44 -9.18
CA LEU A 100 2.41 8.81 -9.15
C LEU A 100 2.59 9.36 -10.57
N GLU A 101 3.21 8.60 -11.47
CA GLU A 101 3.37 8.96 -12.88
C GLU A 101 2.02 9.19 -13.57
N THR A 102 1.04 8.32 -13.28
CA THR A 102 -0.33 8.47 -13.78
C THR A 102 -0.97 9.75 -13.25
N ARG A 103 -0.80 10.06 -11.95
CA ARG A 103 -1.32 11.29 -11.34
C ARG A 103 -0.68 12.54 -11.91
N VAL A 104 0.63 12.55 -12.14
CA VAL A 104 1.35 13.68 -12.75
C VAL A 104 0.84 13.91 -14.18
N SER A 105 0.70 12.87 -14.97
CA SER A 105 0.17 12.97 -16.34
C SER A 105 -1.27 13.50 -16.38
N ALA A 106 -2.11 13.06 -15.45
CA ALA A 106 -3.48 13.56 -15.33
C ALA A 106 -3.53 15.04 -14.89
N LEU A 107 -2.61 15.45 -14.01
CA LEU A 107 -2.49 16.83 -13.56
C LEU A 107 -2.06 17.75 -14.71
N ASP A 108 -1.05 17.35 -15.49
CA ASP A 108 -0.61 18.09 -16.69
C ASP A 108 -1.76 18.25 -17.70
N ALA A 109 -2.53 17.18 -17.95
CA ALA A 109 -3.69 17.24 -18.83
C ALA A 109 -4.80 18.17 -18.30
N THR A 110 -4.94 18.29 -16.97
CA THR A 110 -5.92 19.17 -16.34
C THR A 110 -5.47 20.63 -16.45
N MET A 111 -4.21 20.92 -16.14
CA MET A 111 -3.63 22.26 -16.29
C MET A 111 -3.73 22.79 -17.72
N ALA A 112 -3.49 21.94 -18.73
CA ALA A 112 -3.62 22.33 -20.13
C ALA A 112 -5.07 22.73 -20.49
N ARG A 113 -6.07 22.00 -19.98
CA ARG A 113 -7.49 22.32 -20.19
C ARG A 113 -7.90 23.60 -19.49
N GLU A 114 -7.45 23.80 -18.25
CA GLU A 114 -7.74 25.03 -17.50
C GLU A 114 -7.18 26.26 -18.20
N LEU A 115 -5.94 26.22 -18.68
CA LEU A 115 -5.35 27.32 -19.44
C LEU A 115 -6.09 27.61 -20.75
N GLN A 116 -6.56 26.57 -21.46
CA GLN A 116 -7.37 26.76 -22.66
C GLN A 116 -8.73 27.39 -22.33
N ALA A 117 -9.40 26.93 -21.28
CA ALA A 117 -10.69 27.46 -20.85
C ALA A 117 -10.57 28.93 -20.42
N ILE A 118 -9.55 29.28 -19.64
CA ILE A 118 -9.29 30.66 -19.21
C ILE A 118 -9.01 31.56 -20.41
N ARG A 119 -8.23 31.09 -21.40
CA ARG A 119 -7.98 31.86 -22.63
C ARG A 119 -9.25 32.13 -23.42
N VAL A 120 -10.14 31.13 -23.53
CA VAL A 120 -11.44 31.30 -24.21
C VAL A 120 -12.34 32.27 -23.45
N GLN A 121 -12.40 32.17 -22.12
CA GLN A 121 -13.15 33.11 -21.29
C GLN A 121 -12.65 34.54 -21.45
N LEU A 122 -11.32 34.76 -21.45
CA LEU A 122 -10.75 36.09 -21.66
C LEU A 122 -11.07 36.64 -23.06
N ALA A 123 -10.98 35.80 -24.09
CA ALA A 123 -11.37 36.16 -25.45
C ALA A 123 -12.87 36.54 -25.54
N GLN A 124 -13.74 35.78 -24.89
CA GLN A 124 -15.18 36.09 -24.83
C GLN A 124 -15.45 37.40 -24.10
N VAL A 125 -14.86 37.61 -22.92
CA VAL A 125 -15.03 38.84 -22.13
C VAL A 125 -14.58 40.08 -22.92
N SER A 126 -13.45 40.00 -23.62
CA SER A 126 -12.98 41.11 -24.47
C SER A 126 -13.92 41.36 -25.66
N GLN A 127 -14.47 40.32 -26.29
CA GLN A 127 -15.44 40.48 -27.37
C GLN A 127 -16.77 41.06 -26.89
N THR A 128 -17.29 40.61 -25.75
CA THR A 128 -18.54 41.15 -25.19
C THR A 128 -18.38 42.59 -24.75
N ALA A 129 -17.24 42.93 -24.12
CA ALA A 129 -16.95 44.31 -23.74
C ALA A 129 -16.87 45.22 -24.97
N ASN A 130 -16.19 44.80 -26.04
CA ASN A 130 -16.09 45.58 -27.27
C ASN A 130 -17.45 45.74 -27.99
N ALA A 131 -18.26 44.67 -28.02
CA ALA A 131 -19.60 44.72 -28.60
C ALA A 131 -20.54 45.65 -27.79
N GLU A 132 -20.47 45.60 -26.46
CA GLU A 132 -21.26 46.48 -25.60
C GLU A 132 -20.86 47.95 -25.78
N ILE A 133 -19.55 48.25 -25.85
CA ILE A 133 -19.06 49.60 -26.12
C ILE A 133 -19.52 50.07 -27.51
N ALA A 134 -19.43 49.22 -28.53
CA ALA A 134 -19.89 49.56 -29.88
C ALA A 134 -21.41 49.82 -29.92
N GLN A 135 -22.20 49.03 -29.22
CA GLN A 135 -23.65 49.20 -29.13
C GLN A 135 -24.01 50.49 -28.37
N LYS A 136 -23.35 50.79 -27.24
CA LYS A 136 -23.51 52.07 -26.53
C LYS A 136 -23.11 53.26 -27.41
N ALA A 137 -22.01 53.15 -28.17
CA ALA A 137 -21.59 54.21 -29.09
C ALA A 137 -22.61 54.44 -30.22
N GLN A 138 -23.17 53.37 -30.81
CA GLN A 138 -24.22 53.48 -31.83
C GLN A 138 -25.49 54.11 -31.28
N THR A 139 -25.98 53.67 -30.11
CA THR A 139 -27.17 54.25 -29.48
C THR A 139 -26.97 55.73 -29.14
N ALA A 140 -25.80 56.09 -28.58
CA ALA A 140 -25.46 57.47 -28.29
C ALA A 140 -25.38 58.32 -29.56
N PHE A 141 -24.81 57.80 -30.66
CA PHE A 141 -24.74 58.50 -31.94
C PHE A 141 -26.14 58.73 -32.53
N VAL A 142 -27.01 57.72 -32.53
CA VAL A 142 -28.39 57.85 -33.04
C VAL A 142 -29.19 58.85 -32.22
N LEU A 143 -29.09 58.83 -30.89
CA LEU A 143 -29.72 59.82 -30.02
C LEU A 143 -29.17 61.24 -30.27
N GLY A 144 -27.87 61.37 -30.50
CA GLY A 144 -27.24 62.65 -30.85
C GLY A 144 -27.77 63.21 -32.17
N VAL A 145 -27.76 62.39 -33.23
CA VAL A 145 -28.24 62.80 -34.56
C VAL A 145 -29.73 63.15 -34.53
N THR A 146 -30.56 62.32 -33.89
CA THR A 146 -32.00 62.60 -33.76
C THR A 146 -32.26 63.90 -32.98
N GLY A 147 -31.50 64.15 -31.92
CA GLY A 147 -31.56 65.43 -31.19
C GLY A 147 -31.24 66.65 -32.07
N VAL A 148 -30.18 66.58 -32.88
CA VAL A 148 -29.81 67.67 -33.80
C VAL A 148 -30.89 67.91 -34.86
N VAL A 149 -31.44 66.84 -35.44
CA VAL A 149 -32.51 66.93 -36.44
C VAL A 149 -33.77 67.60 -35.86
N LEU A 150 -34.17 67.22 -34.65
CA LEU A 150 -35.31 67.84 -33.96
C LEU A 150 -35.06 69.32 -33.63
N ALA A 151 -33.85 69.66 -33.20
CA ALA A 151 -33.48 71.05 -32.93
C ALA A 151 -33.56 71.93 -34.18
N LEU A 152 -33.06 71.44 -35.32
CA LEU A 152 -33.16 72.15 -36.60
C LEU A 152 -34.62 72.31 -37.05
N ALA A 153 -35.45 71.28 -36.89
CA ALA A 153 -36.88 71.35 -37.21
C ALA A 153 -37.61 72.39 -36.35
N ALA A 154 -37.28 72.47 -35.05
CA ALA A 154 -37.85 73.46 -34.14
C ALA A 154 -37.46 74.89 -34.55
N VAL A 155 -36.20 75.13 -34.95
CA VAL A 155 -35.75 76.43 -35.47
C VAL A 155 -36.47 76.78 -36.77
N ALA A 156 -36.63 75.83 -37.68
CA ALA A 156 -37.35 76.06 -38.93
C ALA A 156 -38.83 76.44 -38.69
N LEU A 157 -39.50 75.79 -37.74
CA LEU A 157 -40.86 76.15 -37.32
C LEU A 157 -40.91 77.54 -36.68
N ALA A 158 -39.96 77.89 -35.83
CA ALA A 158 -39.90 79.20 -35.16
C ALA A 158 -39.61 80.37 -36.12
N LEU A 159 -39.02 80.10 -37.30
CA LEU A 159 -38.80 81.11 -38.33
C LEU A 159 -40.01 81.29 -39.27
N TRP A 160 -40.98 80.38 -39.23
CA TRP A 160 -42.16 80.38 -40.13
C TRP A 160 -43.44 80.89 -39.44
N PHE A 161 -43.43 81.11 -38.13
CA PHE A 161 -44.50 81.77 -37.35
C PHE A 161 -44.01 83.12 -36.82
#